data_AF-A0AAQ4QM74-F1
#
_entry.id   AF-A0AAQ4QM74-F1
#
_cell.length_a   1.000
_cell.length_b   1.000
_cell.length_c   1.000
_cell.angle_alpha   90.00
_cell.angle_beta   90.00
_cell.angle_gamma   90.00
#
_symmetry.space_group_name_H-M   'P 1'
#
loop_
_entity.id
_entity.type
_entity.pdbx_description
1 polymer ?
#
loop_
_entity_poly.entity_id
_entity_poly.type
_entity_poly.pdbx_seq_one_letter_code
_entity_poly.pdbx_strand_id
1 'polypeptide(L)'
;MSFNKDIKRPPLTLSQKERLTYEHRLQNDIVQTSVEGQEGESAGAVQPAVTEFSSKGSSYIYSGPGRKPQLLMHMESYVNKELHTISSHEPKFQELKLQVYRDVFGCFIKEFKTYQPLLAAIKKEYENTLAYQQNKIQELMPLRSHLRLVTEDCDRRIQARWAEEQAEIGVLKREKQQLQRDVEASREKEKDMQAVVDRLRSELSNQYLQYREERDARQLLICQLNHLTRGSVNGDRPSDENTEVAKDPVELQLALNVCRKDLTQVQEELNRMKADYWDVVPKRNWDTLEQTHKQNLLQLKRLQGDFDQLKSEYDTLLQLHKRGSMQMETQDLVTVQMEESLFHRQSRSDRLKDPINSDDPESGNLPVQEFRMALRTALPLKSDQGTDELLDSTRREPGNSDDSVSSQSLHSLQGENRAIPPAVGESEENYASTSGPASD
;
A
#
# COMPACT_ATOMS: atom_id res chain seq x y z
N MET A 1 -7.09 28.53 34.32
CA MET A 1 -7.84 29.34 33.33
C MET A 1 -8.80 28.42 32.59
N SER A 2 -9.89 28.96 32.02
CA SER A 2 -11.05 28.16 31.59
C SER A 2 -10.85 27.39 30.28
N PHE A 3 -11.75 26.41 30.08
CA PHE A 3 -11.76 25.42 29.00
C PHE A 3 -12.21 25.96 27.63
N ASN A 4 -12.18 25.05 26.65
CA ASN A 4 -12.70 25.12 25.28
C ASN A 4 -11.90 25.94 24.26
N LYS A 5 -11.33 25.22 23.30
CA LYS A 5 -11.05 25.71 21.94
C LYS A 5 -11.61 24.69 20.96
N ASP A 6 -12.59 25.10 20.17
CA ASP A 6 -13.27 24.22 19.23
C ASP A 6 -12.33 23.74 18.13
N ILE A 7 -12.18 22.42 18.02
CA ILE A 7 -11.49 21.80 16.89
C ILE A 7 -12.44 21.86 15.69
N LYS A 8 -12.37 22.97 14.94
CA LYS A 8 -13.04 23.11 13.63
C LYS A 8 -12.60 21.96 12.73
N ARG A 9 -13.52 21.02 12.49
CA ARG A 9 -13.37 20.02 11.43
C ARG A 9 -13.36 20.75 10.07
N PRO A 10 -12.60 20.26 9.07
CA PRO A 10 -12.62 20.84 7.73
C PRO A 10 -14.04 20.74 7.12
N PRO A 11 -14.43 21.68 6.25
CA PRO A 11 -15.72 21.62 5.58
C PRO A 11 -15.80 20.39 4.66
N LEU A 12 -16.88 19.61 4.78
CA LEU A 12 -17.17 18.49 3.87
C LEU A 12 -17.28 18.98 2.43
N THR A 13 -16.71 18.23 1.49
CA THR A 13 -16.80 18.55 0.06
C THR A 13 -18.22 18.33 -0.46
N LEU A 14 -18.58 18.96 -1.58
CA LEU A 14 -19.92 18.86 -2.18
C LEU A 14 -20.34 17.38 -2.39
N SER A 15 -19.45 16.58 -2.96
CA SER A 15 -19.64 15.13 -3.16
C SER A 15 -19.91 14.34 -1.86
N GLN A 16 -19.35 14.75 -0.72
CA GLN A 16 -19.64 14.13 0.58
C GLN A 16 -21.03 14.49 1.10
N LYS A 17 -21.53 15.70 0.83
CA LYS A 17 -22.92 16.06 1.13
C LYS A 17 -23.90 15.31 0.22
N GLU A 18 -23.58 15.17 -1.07
CA GLU A 18 -24.42 14.49 -2.05
C GLU A 18 -24.61 13.00 -1.76
N ARG A 19 -23.57 12.30 -1.27
CA ARG A 19 -23.73 10.91 -0.79
C ARG A 19 -24.69 10.80 0.39
N LEU A 20 -24.51 11.67 1.39
CA LEU A 20 -25.37 11.68 2.59
C LEU A 20 -26.84 12.01 2.27
N THR A 21 -27.11 12.92 1.31
CA THR A 21 -28.50 13.21 0.90
C THR A 21 -29.11 12.12 0.01
N TYR A 22 -28.30 11.30 -0.66
CA TYR A 22 -28.78 10.16 -1.45
C TYR A 22 -29.19 8.99 -0.56
N GLU A 23 -28.34 8.61 0.41
CA GLU A 23 -28.65 7.56 1.39
C GLU A 23 -29.87 7.92 2.24
N HIS A 24 -29.96 9.18 2.70
CA HIS A 24 -31.10 9.62 3.54
C HIS A 24 -32.44 9.71 2.78
N ARG A 25 -32.44 9.66 1.44
CA ARG A 25 -33.64 9.51 0.61
C ARG A 25 -34.07 8.05 0.52
N LEU A 26 -33.14 7.17 0.12
CA LEU A 26 -33.37 5.72 0.05
C LEU A 26 -33.90 5.14 1.37
N GLN A 27 -33.36 5.62 2.50
CA GLN A 27 -33.81 5.19 3.83
C GLN A 27 -35.26 5.58 4.15
N ASN A 28 -35.78 6.67 3.59
CA ASN A 28 -37.15 7.14 3.83
C ASN A 28 -38.18 6.47 2.89
N ASP A 29 -37.84 6.31 1.61
CA ASP A 29 -38.74 5.73 0.60
C ASP A 29 -39.07 4.24 0.89
N ILE A 30 -38.16 3.53 1.57
CA ILE A 30 -38.34 2.13 2.00
C ILE A 30 -39.34 2.01 3.19
N VAL A 31 -39.54 3.07 3.98
CA VAL A 31 -40.30 3.00 5.25
C VAL A 31 -41.80 3.35 5.07
N GLN A 32 -42.20 4.00 3.97
CA GLN A 32 -43.58 4.47 3.78
C GLN A 32 -44.46 3.59 2.87
N THR A 33 -43.97 2.46 2.35
CA THR A 33 -44.69 1.63 1.38
C THR A 33 -45.43 0.42 1.98
N SER A 34 -46.14 0.62 3.10
CA SER A 34 -47.14 -0.33 3.60
C SER A 34 -48.13 0.30 4.59
N VAL A 35 -49.30 0.71 4.09
CA VAL A 35 -50.65 0.64 4.72
C VAL A 35 -51.64 1.36 3.78
N GLU A 36 -52.68 0.64 3.32
CA GLU A 36 -53.97 1.15 2.80
C GLU A 36 -53.93 2.13 1.59
N GLY A 37 -55.05 2.43 0.89
CA GLY A 37 -56.38 1.82 0.99
C GLY A 37 -57.50 2.58 0.27
N GLN A 38 -57.41 2.73 -1.06
CA GLN A 38 -58.54 2.94 -2.00
C GLN A 38 -59.29 4.31 -2.02
N GLU A 39 -59.89 4.59 -3.19
CA GLU A 39 -60.85 5.69 -3.53
C GLU A 39 -60.31 7.14 -3.73
N GLY A 40 -60.97 7.93 -4.60
CA GLY A 40 -60.69 9.37 -4.83
C GLY A 40 -60.57 9.82 -6.31
N GLU A 41 -61.60 10.46 -6.84
CA GLU A 41 -61.86 10.79 -8.26
C GLU A 41 -60.90 11.73 -9.03
N SER A 42 -60.69 11.42 -10.32
CA SER A 42 -60.87 12.28 -11.53
C SER A 42 -60.27 13.71 -11.65
N ALA A 43 -59.41 13.94 -12.66
CA ALA A 43 -59.72 14.75 -13.88
C ALA A 43 -58.47 15.16 -14.72
N GLY A 44 -58.62 15.32 -16.05
CA GLY A 44 -57.65 16.04 -16.92
C GLY A 44 -56.53 15.18 -17.58
N ALA A 45 -56.77 14.31 -18.57
CA ALA A 45 -57.29 14.52 -19.92
C ALA A 45 -56.25 14.94 -21.01
N VAL A 46 -55.56 13.96 -21.59
CA VAL A 46 -55.11 13.96 -23.01
C VAL A 46 -55.46 12.58 -23.60
N GLN A 47 -55.89 12.54 -24.86
CA GLN A 47 -56.53 11.37 -25.48
C GLN A 47 -55.55 10.37 -26.12
N PRO A 48 -55.77 9.06 -25.94
CA PRO A 48 -55.70 8.07 -27.01
C PRO A 48 -57.10 7.88 -27.62
N ALA A 49 -57.19 7.63 -28.93
CA ALA A 49 -58.47 7.57 -29.63
C ALA A 49 -59.33 6.38 -29.19
N VAL A 50 -60.55 6.66 -28.69
CA VAL A 50 -61.58 5.65 -28.48
C VAL A 50 -62.08 5.17 -29.84
N THR A 51 -61.51 4.06 -30.34
CA THR A 51 -62.18 3.29 -31.39
C THR A 51 -63.26 2.45 -30.73
N GLU A 52 -64.49 2.97 -30.73
CA GLU A 52 -65.68 2.18 -30.39
C GLU A 52 -65.86 1.07 -31.44
N PHE A 53 -65.24 -0.09 -31.21
CA PHE A 53 -65.75 -1.34 -31.74
C PHE A 53 -67.03 -1.70 -30.99
N SER A 54 -68.11 -0.96 -31.29
CA SER A 54 -69.44 -1.31 -30.83
C SER A 54 -69.72 -2.73 -31.32
N SER A 55 -69.92 -3.68 -30.41
CA SER A 55 -70.15 -5.09 -30.76
C SER A 55 -71.61 -5.30 -31.21
N LYS A 56 -72.03 -4.48 -32.17
CA LYS A 56 -73.37 -4.40 -32.75
C LYS A 56 -73.36 -4.94 -34.19
N GLY A 57 -72.57 -6.00 -34.39
CA GLY A 57 -72.24 -6.55 -35.71
C GLY A 57 -71.64 -7.96 -35.70
N SER A 58 -71.78 -8.72 -34.61
CA SER A 58 -71.37 -10.14 -34.58
C SER A 58 -72.44 -11.02 -35.26
N SER A 59 -72.57 -10.87 -36.58
CA SER A 59 -73.31 -11.84 -37.39
C SER A 59 -72.43 -13.08 -37.59
N TYR A 60 -72.92 -14.23 -37.15
CA TYR A 60 -72.27 -15.51 -37.44
C TYR A 60 -72.52 -15.86 -38.91
N ILE A 61 -71.68 -15.36 -39.82
CA ILE A 61 -71.87 -15.49 -41.29
C ILE A 61 -71.95 -16.96 -41.76
N TYR A 62 -71.56 -17.93 -40.93
CA TYR A 62 -71.71 -19.37 -41.18
C TYR A 62 -72.43 -20.15 -40.07
N SER A 63 -73.31 -19.52 -39.28
CA SER A 63 -74.21 -20.22 -38.34
C SER A 63 -75.52 -19.45 -38.14
N GLY A 64 -76.65 -20.17 -38.12
CA GLY A 64 -77.99 -19.58 -38.05
C GLY A 64 -78.22 -18.66 -36.85
N PRO A 65 -79.17 -17.70 -36.96
CA PRO A 65 -79.30 -16.58 -36.02
C PRO A 65 -79.45 -17.04 -34.57
N GLY A 66 -78.57 -16.53 -33.70
CA GLY A 66 -78.67 -16.63 -32.25
C GLY A 66 -78.11 -17.90 -31.59
N ARG A 67 -77.48 -18.84 -32.32
CA ARG A 67 -76.88 -20.04 -31.70
C ARG A 67 -75.35 -20.02 -31.72
N LYS A 68 -74.76 -19.83 -30.53
CA LYS A 68 -73.32 -19.93 -30.29
C LYS A 68 -72.84 -21.38 -30.52
N PRO A 69 -71.68 -21.62 -31.18
CA PRO A 69 -71.18 -22.98 -31.41
C PRO A 69 -70.99 -23.78 -30.11
N GLN A 70 -71.46 -25.03 -30.10
CA GLN A 70 -71.44 -25.89 -28.89
C GLN A 70 -70.02 -26.04 -28.31
N LEU A 71 -69.04 -26.31 -29.18
CA LEU A 71 -67.61 -26.39 -28.80
C LEU A 71 -67.15 -25.15 -28.01
N LEU A 72 -67.50 -23.95 -28.48
CA LEU A 72 -67.10 -22.69 -27.85
C LEU A 72 -67.79 -22.53 -26.48
N MET A 73 -69.05 -22.91 -26.34
CA MET A 73 -69.74 -22.90 -25.04
C MET A 73 -69.12 -23.88 -24.05
N HIS A 74 -68.76 -25.09 -24.49
CA HIS A 74 -68.07 -26.06 -23.64
C HIS A 74 -66.70 -25.53 -23.18
N MET A 75 -65.91 -24.97 -24.10
CA MET A 75 -64.59 -24.39 -23.80
C MET A 75 -64.68 -23.21 -22.82
N GLU A 76 -65.57 -22.25 -23.04
CA GLU A 76 -65.78 -21.14 -22.10
C GLU A 76 -66.26 -21.64 -20.72
N SER A 77 -67.13 -22.64 -20.68
CA SER A 77 -67.58 -23.23 -19.42
C SER A 77 -66.46 -23.96 -18.65
N TYR A 78 -65.47 -24.50 -19.36
CA TYR A 78 -64.28 -25.12 -18.78
C TYR A 78 -63.29 -24.03 -18.30
N VAL A 79 -62.92 -23.08 -19.16
CA VAL A 79 -62.07 -21.92 -18.82
C VAL A 79 -62.58 -21.23 -17.57
N ASN A 80 -63.88 -20.94 -17.51
CA ASN A 80 -64.45 -20.24 -16.36
C ASN A 80 -64.39 -21.10 -15.09
N LYS A 81 -64.70 -22.40 -15.14
CA LYS A 81 -64.60 -23.29 -13.97
C LYS A 81 -63.17 -23.36 -13.44
N GLU A 82 -62.20 -23.72 -14.29
CA GLU A 82 -60.81 -23.88 -13.87
C GLU A 82 -60.18 -22.57 -13.36
N LEU A 83 -60.55 -21.42 -13.94
CA LEU A 83 -60.12 -20.11 -13.43
C LEU A 83 -60.73 -19.73 -12.08
N HIS A 84 -61.89 -20.28 -11.70
CA HIS A 84 -62.47 -20.07 -10.36
C HIS A 84 -61.86 -21.02 -9.32
N THR A 85 -61.23 -22.13 -9.74
CA THR A 85 -60.47 -23.02 -8.84
C THR A 85 -59.09 -22.48 -8.49
N ILE A 86 -58.46 -21.71 -9.38
CA ILE A 86 -57.10 -21.19 -9.19
C ILE A 86 -57.13 -19.90 -8.33
N SER A 87 -56.52 -19.94 -7.15
CA SER A 87 -56.56 -18.82 -6.20
C SER A 87 -55.59 -17.68 -6.56
N SER A 88 -56.05 -16.42 -6.47
CA SER A 88 -55.24 -15.23 -6.82
C SER A 88 -54.05 -14.96 -5.89
N HIS A 89 -53.91 -15.70 -4.78
CA HIS A 89 -52.80 -15.58 -3.82
C HIS A 89 -51.67 -16.58 -4.09
N GLU A 90 -51.84 -17.49 -5.05
CA GLU A 90 -50.86 -18.55 -5.32
C GLU A 90 -49.62 -17.98 -6.06
N PRO A 91 -48.37 -18.26 -5.62
CA PRO A 91 -47.17 -17.66 -6.22
C PRO A 91 -46.93 -18.09 -7.68
N LYS A 92 -47.67 -19.09 -8.18
CA LYS A 92 -47.68 -19.54 -9.58
C LYS A 92 -48.98 -19.20 -10.32
N PHE A 93 -49.82 -18.30 -9.79
CA PHE A 93 -51.11 -17.92 -10.36
C PHE A 93 -51.08 -17.67 -11.88
N GLN A 94 -50.07 -16.95 -12.37
CA GLN A 94 -49.92 -16.66 -13.80
C GLN A 94 -49.52 -17.89 -14.64
N GLU A 95 -48.68 -18.78 -14.12
CA GLU A 95 -48.32 -20.04 -14.81
C GLU A 95 -49.53 -20.99 -14.87
N LEU A 96 -50.27 -21.12 -13.77
CA LEU A 96 -51.48 -21.95 -13.67
C LEU A 96 -52.60 -21.43 -14.57
N LYS A 97 -52.83 -20.11 -14.57
CA LYS A 97 -53.77 -19.44 -15.47
C LYS A 97 -53.38 -19.66 -16.94
N LEU A 98 -52.10 -19.54 -17.28
CA LEU A 98 -51.61 -19.81 -18.63
C LEU A 98 -51.80 -21.28 -19.04
N GLN A 99 -51.64 -22.22 -18.11
CA GLN A 99 -51.84 -23.64 -18.36
C GLN A 99 -53.29 -23.97 -18.76
N VAL A 100 -54.29 -23.44 -18.06
CA VAL A 100 -55.72 -23.59 -18.42
C VAL A 100 -55.97 -23.14 -19.88
N TYR A 101 -55.40 -22.01 -20.28
CA TYR A 101 -55.53 -21.54 -21.67
C TYR A 101 -54.74 -22.40 -22.67
N ARG A 102 -53.56 -22.94 -22.32
CA ARG A 102 -52.80 -23.88 -23.17
C ARG A 102 -53.57 -25.17 -23.44
N ASP A 103 -54.25 -25.70 -22.43
CA ASP A 103 -55.02 -26.95 -22.53
C ASP A 103 -56.29 -26.76 -23.37
N VAL A 104 -57.00 -25.65 -23.17
CA VAL A 104 -58.17 -25.28 -23.97
C VAL A 104 -57.79 -24.99 -25.42
N PHE A 105 -56.69 -24.28 -25.67
CA PHE A 105 -56.16 -24.07 -27.02
C PHE A 105 -55.67 -25.39 -27.65
N GLY A 106 -55.10 -26.30 -26.85
CA GLY A 106 -54.79 -27.67 -27.27
C GLY A 106 -56.01 -28.49 -27.67
N CYS A 107 -57.17 -28.29 -27.02
CA CYS A 107 -58.44 -28.87 -27.43
C CYS A 107 -58.99 -28.19 -28.70
N PHE A 108 -58.89 -26.86 -28.82
CA PHE A 108 -59.32 -26.13 -30.03
C PHE A 108 -58.61 -26.61 -31.29
N ILE A 109 -57.29 -26.82 -31.21
CA ILE A 109 -56.46 -27.30 -32.32
C ILE A 109 -56.87 -28.70 -32.83
N LYS A 110 -57.40 -29.57 -31.96
CA LYS A 110 -57.83 -30.94 -32.33
C LYS A 110 -59.10 -30.96 -33.20
N GLU A 111 -59.98 -29.97 -33.02
CA GLU A 111 -61.24 -29.88 -33.75
C GLU A 111 -61.07 -29.24 -35.14
N PHE A 112 -60.16 -28.26 -35.27
CA PHE A 112 -59.93 -27.50 -36.50
C PHE A 112 -58.97 -28.20 -37.49
N LYS A 113 -59.30 -29.44 -37.89
CA LYS A 113 -58.45 -30.36 -38.68
C LYS A 113 -57.74 -29.74 -39.89
N THR A 114 -58.39 -28.84 -40.63
CA THR A 114 -57.80 -28.16 -41.81
C THR A 114 -56.64 -27.22 -41.47
N TYR A 115 -56.70 -26.55 -40.31
CA TYR A 115 -55.70 -25.58 -39.86
C TYR A 115 -54.84 -26.10 -38.70
N GLN A 116 -55.16 -27.30 -38.20
CA GLN A 116 -54.47 -28.03 -37.14
C GLN A 116 -52.93 -27.98 -37.25
N PRO A 117 -52.26 -28.29 -38.39
CA PRO A 117 -50.80 -28.26 -38.44
C PRO A 117 -50.21 -26.87 -38.25
N LEU A 118 -50.86 -25.82 -38.78
CA LEU A 118 -50.41 -24.43 -38.61
C LEU A 118 -50.60 -23.96 -37.17
N LEU A 119 -51.78 -24.20 -36.58
CA LEU A 119 -52.06 -23.80 -35.21
C LEU A 119 -51.23 -24.60 -34.19
N ALA A 120 -50.95 -25.87 -34.46
CA ALA A 120 -50.04 -26.69 -33.65
C ALA A 120 -48.59 -26.21 -33.73
N ALA A 121 -48.11 -25.80 -34.92
CA ALA A 121 -46.78 -25.18 -35.08
C ALA A 121 -46.69 -23.86 -34.31
N ILE A 122 -47.68 -22.97 -34.44
CA ILE A 122 -47.74 -21.70 -33.69
C ILE A 122 -47.76 -21.96 -32.18
N LYS A 123 -48.59 -22.91 -31.70
CA LYS A 123 -48.62 -23.32 -30.28
C LYS A 123 -47.24 -23.82 -29.83
N LYS A 124 -46.58 -24.67 -30.63
CA LYS A 124 -45.25 -25.22 -30.33
C LYS A 124 -44.21 -24.10 -30.18
N GLU A 125 -44.17 -23.11 -31.07
CA GLU A 125 -43.15 -22.04 -30.96
C GLU A 125 -43.35 -21.14 -29.73
N TYR A 126 -44.59 -20.87 -29.32
CA TYR A 126 -44.84 -20.22 -28.03
C TYR A 126 -44.43 -21.10 -26.84
N GLU A 127 -44.66 -22.42 -26.90
CA GLU A 127 -44.25 -23.35 -25.85
C GLU A 127 -42.72 -23.52 -25.76
N ASN A 128 -42.01 -23.58 -26.90
CA ASN A 128 -40.55 -23.51 -26.98
C ASN A 128 -40.04 -22.21 -26.31
N THR A 129 -40.65 -21.08 -26.65
CA THR A 129 -40.26 -19.75 -26.14
C THR A 129 -40.48 -19.63 -24.63
N LEU A 130 -41.61 -20.14 -24.11
CA LEU A 130 -41.90 -20.14 -22.67
C LEU A 130 -40.89 -21.00 -21.90
N ALA A 131 -40.58 -22.21 -22.37
CA ALA A 131 -39.59 -23.08 -21.75
C ALA A 131 -38.18 -22.43 -21.76
N TYR A 132 -37.79 -21.78 -22.86
CA TYR A 132 -36.54 -21.03 -22.94
C TYR A 132 -36.44 -19.88 -21.92
N GLN A 133 -37.52 -19.13 -21.71
CA GLN A 133 -37.54 -18.06 -20.69
C GLN A 133 -37.54 -18.63 -19.26
N GLN A 134 -38.25 -19.73 -19.00
CA GLN A 134 -38.22 -20.40 -17.70
C GLN A 134 -36.80 -20.93 -17.36
N ASN A 135 -36.10 -21.52 -18.34
CA ASN A 135 -34.71 -21.96 -18.16
C ASN A 135 -33.78 -20.77 -17.82
N LYS A 136 -33.88 -19.66 -18.57
CA LYS A 136 -33.12 -18.43 -18.27
C LYS A 136 -33.40 -17.87 -16.87
N ILE A 137 -34.64 -17.94 -16.40
CA ILE A 137 -34.99 -17.51 -15.04
C ILE A 137 -34.36 -18.44 -13.99
N GLN A 138 -34.29 -19.75 -14.26
CA GLN A 138 -33.59 -20.70 -13.39
C GLN A 138 -32.07 -20.48 -13.37
N GLU A 139 -31.44 -20.17 -14.50
CA GLU A 139 -30.00 -19.83 -14.60
C GLU A 139 -29.64 -18.55 -13.83
N LEU A 140 -30.54 -17.56 -13.77
CA LEU A 140 -30.31 -16.32 -13.04
C LEU A 140 -30.43 -16.45 -11.51
N MET A 141 -31.11 -17.48 -11.00
CA MET A 141 -31.26 -17.73 -9.56
C MET A 141 -29.94 -18.05 -8.83
N PRO A 142 -29.10 -19.01 -9.26
CA PRO A 142 -27.80 -19.26 -8.62
C PRO A 142 -26.87 -18.05 -8.74
N LEU A 143 -26.85 -17.35 -9.87
CA LEU A 143 -26.06 -16.12 -10.04
C LEU A 143 -26.43 -15.03 -9.02
N ARG A 144 -27.74 -14.82 -8.79
CA ARG A 144 -28.23 -13.90 -7.74
C ARG A 144 -27.83 -14.35 -6.33
N SER A 145 -27.82 -15.66 -6.06
CA SER A 145 -27.39 -16.18 -4.76
C SER A 145 -25.89 -16.05 -4.52
N HIS A 146 -25.08 -16.28 -5.55
CA HIS A 146 -23.63 -16.11 -5.52
C HIS A 146 -23.24 -14.64 -5.35
N LEU A 147 -23.88 -13.74 -6.11
CA LEU A 147 -23.65 -12.29 -5.99
C LEU A 147 -23.94 -11.81 -4.56
N ARG A 148 -25.04 -12.26 -3.94
CA ARG A 148 -25.35 -11.94 -2.53
C ARG A 148 -24.25 -12.40 -1.59
N LEU A 149 -23.80 -13.66 -1.71
CA LEU A 149 -22.75 -14.22 -0.85
C LEU A 149 -21.40 -13.49 -1.03
N VAL A 150 -21.08 -13.03 -2.25
CA VAL A 150 -19.89 -12.20 -2.53
C VAL A 150 -20.04 -10.80 -1.93
N THR A 151 -21.23 -10.18 -1.99
CA THR A 151 -21.51 -8.92 -1.28
C THR A 151 -21.33 -9.09 0.23
N GLU A 152 -21.93 -10.13 0.83
CA GLU A 152 -21.80 -10.46 2.26
C GLU A 152 -20.35 -10.75 2.67
N ASP A 153 -19.49 -11.28 1.79
CA ASP A 153 -18.05 -11.43 2.02
C ASP A 153 -17.28 -10.11 1.95
N CYS A 154 -17.54 -9.30 0.92
CA CYS A 154 -16.96 -7.96 0.79
C CYS A 154 -17.31 -7.09 2.00
N ASP A 155 -18.57 -7.07 2.44
CA ASP A 155 -19.01 -6.29 3.60
C ASP A 155 -18.32 -6.74 4.89
N ARG A 156 -18.20 -8.05 5.14
CA ARG A 156 -17.46 -8.59 6.29
C ARG A 156 -15.98 -8.22 6.24
N ARG A 157 -15.35 -8.28 5.06
CA ARG A 157 -13.93 -7.91 4.87
C ARG A 157 -13.69 -6.42 5.06
N ILE A 158 -14.61 -5.57 4.60
CA ILE A 158 -14.59 -4.12 4.86
C ILE A 158 -14.71 -3.88 6.37
N GLN A 159 -15.73 -4.45 7.03
CA GLN A 159 -15.93 -4.30 8.48
C GLN A 159 -14.71 -4.75 9.30
N ALA A 160 -14.06 -5.85 8.91
CA ALA A 160 -12.82 -6.31 9.53
C ALA A 160 -11.68 -5.30 9.41
N ARG A 161 -11.41 -4.76 8.21
CA ARG A 161 -10.39 -3.71 8.00
C ARG A 161 -10.70 -2.44 8.79
N TRP A 162 -11.95 -1.99 8.80
CA TRP A 162 -12.35 -0.84 9.61
C TRP A 162 -12.13 -1.06 11.12
N ALA A 163 -12.34 -2.28 11.62
CA ALA A 163 -12.07 -2.63 13.02
C ALA A 163 -10.56 -2.64 13.34
N GLU A 164 -9.73 -3.20 12.45
CA GLU A 164 -8.28 -3.16 12.54
C GLU A 164 -7.76 -1.71 12.56
N GLU A 165 -8.19 -0.88 11.61
CA GLU A 165 -7.82 0.55 11.52
C GLU A 165 -8.22 1.32 12.79
N GLN A 166 -9.43 1.12 13.33
CA GLN A 166 -9.83 1.80 14.57
C GLN A 166 -9.03 1.33 15.79
N ALA A 167 -8.60 0.06 15.83
CA ALA A 167 -7.73 -0.45 16.88
C ALA A 167 -6.31 0.18 16.80
N GLU A 168 -5.71 0.22 15.61
CA GLU A 168 -4.41 0.85 15.36
C GLU A 168 -4.44 2.35 15.67
N ILE A 169 -5.43 3.08 15.14
CA ILE A 169 -5.68 4.50 15.47
C ILE A 169 -5.85 4.69 16.98
N GLY A 170 -6.45 3.72 17.67
CA GLY A 170 -6.56 3.68 19.13
C GLY A 170 -5.22 3.50 19.86
N VAL A 171 -4.29 2.73 19.30
CA VAL A 171 -2.91 2.57 19.82
C VAL A 171 -2.10 3.85 19.59
N LEU A 172 -2.05 4.33 18.34
CA LEU A 172 -1.29 5.53 17.95
C LEU A 172 -1.75 6.79 18.71
N LYS A 173 -3.05 6.90 19.04
CA LYS A 173 -3.56 7.98 19.92
C LYS A 173 -3.00 7.89 21.35
N ARG A 174 -2.88 6.68 21.92
CA ARG A 174 -2.33 6.47 23.27
C ARG A 174 -0.82 6.71 23.30
N GLU A 175 -0.10 6.22 22.30
CA GLU A 175 1.34 6.46 22.13
C GLU A 175 1.64 7.96 21.94
N LYS A 176 0.90 8.66 21.07
CA LYS A 176 1.02 10.11 20.93
C LYS A 176 0.83 10.84 22.27
N GLN A 177 -0.17 10.46 23.07
CA GLN A 177 -0.40 11.03 24.40
C GLN A 177 0.71 10.69 25.40
N GLN A 178 1.42 9.58 25.22
CA GLN A 178 2.61 9.23 26.01
C GLN A 178 3.79 10.13 25.62
N LEU A 179 4.15 10.16 24.34
CA LEU A 179 5.24 11.00 23.81
C LEU A 179 5.04 12.49 24.11
N GLN A 180 3.80 12.99 24.10
CA GLN A 180 3.51 14.37 24.51
C GLN A 180 3.86 14.64 25.98
N ARG A 181 3.49 13.74 26.90
CA ARG A 181 3.82 13.85 28.33
C ARG A 181 5.33 13.70 28.58
N ASP A 182 6.01 12.84 27.81
CA ASP A 182 7.46 12.66 27.93
C ASP A 182 8.25 13.87 27.41
N VAL A 183 7.75 14.54 26.35
CA VAL A 183 8.29 15.83 25.88
C VAL A 183 8.02 16.95 26.89
N GLU A 184 6.85 16.98 27.52
CA GLU A 184 6.52 17.96 28.57
C GLU A 184 7.44 17.80 29.80
N ALA A 185 7.59 16.58 30.32
CA ALA A 185 8.50 16.27 31.43
C ALA A 185 9.99 16.51 31.09
N SER A 186 10.38 16.37 29.82
CA SER A 186 11.74 16.70 29.36
C SER A 186 11.96 18.22 29.32
N ARG A 187 10.97 18.99 28.88
CA ARG A 187 10.99 20.47 28.89
C ARG A 187 10.93 21.07 30.29
N GLU A 188 10.44 20.34 31.29
CA GLU A 188 10.51 20.78 32.69
C GLU A 188 11.94 20.63 33.23
N LYS A 189 12.56 19.45 33.05
CA LYS A 189 13.98 19.23 33.38
C LYS A 189 14.93 20.22 32.69
N GLU A 190 14.64 20.58 31.44
CA GLU A 190 15.37 21.61 30.69
C GLU A 190 15.31 22.98 31.38
N LYS A 191 14.13 23.42 31.85
CA LYS A 191 13.96 24.68 32.60
C LYS A 191 14.66 24.64 33.95
N ASP A 192 14.55 23.53 34.68
CA ASP A 192 15.18 23.36 35.99
C ASP A 192 16.70 23.44 35.88
N MET A 193 17.27 22.75 34.88
CA MET A 193 18.69 22.80 34.55
C MET A 193 19.13 24.20 34.10
N GLN A 194 18.33 24.88 33.27
CA GLN A 194 18.60 26.26 32.84
C GLN A 194 18.60 27.24 34.03
N ALA A 195 17.65 27.10 34.96
CA ALA A 195 17.60 27.91 36.18
C ALA A 195 18.83 27.68 37.08
N VAL A 196 19.35 26.44 37.16
CA VAL A 196 20.62 26.14 37.85
C VAL A 196 21.80 26.78 37.13
N VAL A 197 21.85 26.72 35.80
CA VAL A 197 22.90 27.38 34.99
C VAL A 197 22.90 28.89 35.20
N ASP A 198 21.75 29.54 35.18
CA ASP A 198 21.66 31.00 35.36
C ASP A 198 21.93 31.43 36.82
N ARG A 199 21.56 30.61 37.81
CA ARG A 199 22.02 30.80 39.20
C ARG A 199 23.54 30.75 39.29
N LEU A 200 24.18 29.72 38.72
CA LEU A 200 25.65 29.56 38.76
C LEU A 200 26.37 30.70 38.01
N ARG A 201 25.79 31.20 36.91
CA ARG A 201 26.28 32.41 36.21
C ARG A 201 26.22 33.65 37.10
N SER A 202 25.11 33.87 37.81
CA SER A 202 24.97 35.01 38.72
C SER A 202 25.94 34.94 39.91
N GLU A 203 26.10 33.76 40.50
CA GLU A 203 27.06 33.52 41.60
C GLU A 203 28.50 33.77 41.16
N LEU A 204 28.90 33.24 40.00
CA LEU A 204 30.23 33.48 39.43
C LEU A 204 30.47 34.97 39.13
N SER A 205 29.46 35.68 38.62
CA SER A 205 29.52 37.14 38.40
C SER A 205 29.68 37.92 39.71
N ASN A 206 28.99 37.51 40.78
CA ASN A 206 29.09 38.14 42.10
C ASN A 206 30.51 37.94 42.69
N GLN A 207 31.07 36.74 42.57
CA GLN A 207 32.44 36.46 43.02
C GLN A 207 33.48 37.27 42.24
N TYR A 208 33.36 37.39 40.90
CA TYR A 208 34.24 38.25 40.11
C TYR A 208 34.13 39.74 40.50
N LEU A 209 32.93 40.21 40.87
CA LEU A 209 32.75 41.57 41.39
C LEU A 209 33.46 41.75 42.74
N GLN A 210 33.23 40.84 43.69
CA GLN A 210 33.89 40.86 45.01
C GLN A 210 35.42 40.82 44.91
N TYR A 211 35.99 39.96 44.06
CA TYR A 211 37.44 39.92 43.83
C TYR A 211 38.00 41.23 43.25
N ARG A 212 37.21 41.96 42.46
CA ARG A 212 37.59 43.27 41.95
C ARG A 212 37.52 44.34 43.05
N GLU A 213 36.45 44.37 43.84
CA GLU A 213 36.28 45.31 44.95
C GLU A 213 37.37 45.12 46.02
N GLU A 214 37.68 43.87 46.38
CA GLU A 214 38.83 43.50 47.22
C GLU A 214 40.17 44.00 46.65
N ARG A 215 40.40 43.81 45.34
CA ARG A 215 41.61 44.29 44.66
C ARG A 215 41.71 45.81 44.72
N ASP A 216 40.62 46.51 44.41
CA ASP A 216 40.60 47.98 44.33
C ASP A 216 40.75 48.59 45.75
N ALA A 217 40.16 47.96 46.79
CA ALA A 217 40.38 48.30 48.19
C ALA A 217 41.83 48.05 48.65
N ARG A 218 42.44 46.91 48.30
CA ARG A 218 43.86 46.62 48.58
C ARG A 218 44.79 47.62 47.88
N GLN A 219 44.48 48.00 46.63
CA GLN A 219 45.24 49.01 45.90
C GLN A 219 45.16 50.38 46.59
N LEU A 220 43.97 50.78 47.08
CA LEU A 220 43.78 52.00 47.87
C LEU A 220 44.59 51.97 49.18
N LEU A 221 44.57 50.86 49.91
CA LEU A 221 45.36 50.66 51.13
C LEU A 221 46.87 50.72 50.87
N ILE A 222 47.35 50.11 49.77
CA ILE A 222 48.77 50.19 49.35
C ILE A 222 49.15 51.63 49.02
N CYS A 223 48.30 52.39 48.32
CA CYS A 223 48.53 53.81 48.09
C CYS A 223 48.60 54.60 49.40
N GLN A 224 47.65 54.41 50.32
CA GLN A 224 47.66 55.05 51.64
C GLN A 224 48.92 54.70 52.45
N LEU A 225 49.31 53.42 52.50
CA LEU A 225 50.53 52.97 53.15
C LEU A 225 51.76 53.63 52.53
N ASN A 226 51.87 53.68 51.21
CA ASN A 226 52.99 54.34 50.52
C ASN A 226 53.04 55.85 50.80
N HIS A 227 51.89 56.52 50.94
CA HIS A 227 51.84 57.92 51.37
C HIS A 227 52.33 58.09 52.82
N LEU A 228 51.92 57.22 53.75
CA LEU A 228 52.35 57.25 55.16
C LEU A 228 53.83 56.91 55.32
N THR A 229 54.32 55.85 54.66
CA THR A 229 55.73 55.47 54.64
C THR A 229 56.60 56.57 54.03
N ARG A 230 56.15 57.21 52.95
CA ARG A 230 56.85 58.39 52.40
C ARG A 230 56.77 59.61 53.32
N GLY A 231 55.74 59.73 54.16
CA GLY A 231 55.70 60.71 55.25
C GLY A 231 56.77 60.45 56.29
N SER A 232 56.79 59.25 56.88
CA SER A 232 57.73 58.85 57.94
C SER A 232 59.19 58.74 57.47
N VAL A 233 59.47 58.32 56.23
CA VAL A 233 60.85 58.33 55.69
C VAL A 233 61.39 59.76 55.50
N ASN A 234 60.52 60.77 55.46
CA ASN A 234 60.88 62.19 55.52
C ASN A 234 60.64 62.82 56.92
N GLY A 235 60.36 62.01 57.94
CA GLY A 235 59.97 62.42 59.29
C GLY A 235 60.38 61.40 60.34
N ASP A 236 61.65 61.52 60.74
CA ASP A 236 62.32 60.88 61.89
C ASP A 236 62.37 59.34 61.97
N ARG A 237 63.61 58.83 62.02
CA ARG A 237 63.91 57.54 62.66
C ARG A 237 64.12 57.76 64.16
N PRO A 238 63.40 57.02 65.00
CA PRO A 238 63.98 56.35 66.16
C PRO A 238 64.18 54.85 65.84
N SER A 239 65.31 54.29 66.28
CA SER A 239 65.54 52.84 66.27
C SER A 239 65.20 52.25 67.64
N ASP A 240 65.10 50.92 67.70
CA ASP A 240 65.17 50.09 68.92
C ASP A 240 64.21 50.39 70.08
N GLU A 241 63.17 49.55 70.21
CA GLU A 241 62.90 48.89 71.49
C GLU A 241 62.77 47.37 71.27
N ASN A 242 63.88 46.64 71.49
CA ASN A 242 63.92 45.19 71.38
C ASN A 242 63.24 44.55 72.60
N THR A 243 61.95 44.22 72.49
CA THR A 243 61.26 43.37 73.48
C THR A 243 61.48 41.89 73.15
N GLU A 244 62.74 41.44 73.17
CA GLU A 244 63.06 40.01 73.11
C GLU A 244 62.72 39.34 74.45
N VAL A 245 61.47 38.90 74.58
CA VAL A 245 61.15 37.83 75.54
C VAL A 245 61.80 36.55 75.00
N ALA A 246 63.03 36.30 75.46
CA ALA A 246 63.82 35.14 75.11
C ALA A 246 63.12 33.84 75.54
N LYS A 247 62.34 33.26 74.62
CA LYS A 247 61.82 31.90 74.75
C LYS A 247 62.98 30.93 74.84
N ASP A 248 62.81 29.84 75.60
CA ASP A 248 63.86 28.85 75.78
C ASP A 248 64.35 28.34 74.40
N PRO A 249 65.66 28.41 74.08
CA PRO A 249 66.20 27.85 72.85
C PRO A 249 65.81 26.39 72.62
N VAL A 250 65.60 25.61 73.69
CA VAL A 250 65.16 24.20 73.62
C VAL A 250 63.69 24.10 73.19
N GLU A 251 62.79 24.92 73.74
CA GLU A 251 61.39 24.98 73.30
C GLU A 251 61.29 25.40 71.82
N LEU A 252 62.06 26.42 71.42
CA LEU A 252 62.07 26.91 70.04
C LEU A 252 62.65 25.86 69.08
N GLN A 253 63.70 25.14 69.48
CA GLN A 253 64.27 24.03 68.70
C GLN A 253 63.29 22.85 68.61
N LEU A 254 62.56 22.53 69.68
CA LEU A 254 61.54 21.48 69.70
C LEU A 254 60.37 21.82 68.75
N ALA A 255 59.81 23.04 68.87
CA ALA A 255 58.74 23.52 68.00
C ALA A 255 59.17 23.54 66.53
N LEU A 256 60.39 24.01 66.23
CA LEU A 256 60.95 24.01 64.88
C LEU A 256 61.12 22.58 64.32
N ASN A 257 61.49 21.61 65.15
CA ASN A 257 61.57 20.20 64.77
C ASN A 257 60.19 19.55 64.57
N VAL A 258 59.15 19.99 65.30
CA VAL A 258 57.76 19.57 65.06
C VAL A 258 57.27 20.15 63.73
N CYS A 259 57.36 21.46 63.52
CA CYS A 259 56.96 22.10 62.26
C CYS A 259 57.69 21.51 61.02
N ARG A 260 58.94 21.06 61.16
CA ARG A 260 59.65 20.34 60.10
C ARG A 260 59.04 18.97 59.79
N LYS A 261 58.65 18.20 60.81
CA LYS A 261 57.98 16.90 60.64
C LYS A 261 56.61 17.06 60.02
N ASP A 262 55.83 18.02 60.51
CA ASP A 262 54.49 18.32 59.99
C ASP A 262 54.57 18.77 58.52
N LEU A 263 55.55 19.59 58.17
CA LEU A 263 55.83 19.97 56.78
C LEU A 263 56.17 18.75 55.91
N THR A 264 57.03 17.83 56.37
CA THR A 264 57.34 16.60 55.61
C THR A 264 56.11 15.70 55.46
N GLN A 265 55.30 15.54 56.51
CA GLN A 265 54.08 14.74 56.46
C GLN A 265 53.06 15.34 55.48
N VAL A 266 52.78 16.64 55.56
CA VAL A 266 51.88 17.34 54.63
C VAL A 266 52.41 17.27 53.19
N GLN A 267 53.73 17.34 52.99
CA GLN A 267 54.34 17.19 51.66
C GLN A 267 54.22 15.75 51.12
N GLU A 268 54.34 14.73 51.97
CA GLU A 268 54.12 13.32 51.62
C GLU A 268 52.64 13.03 51.31
N GLU A 269 51.71 13.54 52.13
CA GLU A 269 50.27 13.44 51.90
C GLU A 269 49.84 14.17 50.61
N LEU A 270 50.40 15.36 50.35
CA LEU A 270 50.19 16.09 49.09
C LEU A 270 50.77 15.36 47.88
N ASN A 271 51.96 14.75 48.01
CA ASN A 271 52.57 13.96 46.94
C ASN A 271 51.75 12.69 46.65
N ARG A 272 51.24 12.03 47.69
CA ARG A 272 50.35 10.87 47.58
C ARG A 272 49.03 11.24 46.91
N MET A 273 48.34 12.26 47.40
CA MET A 273 47.12 12.79 46.78
C MET A 273 47.38 13.19 45.33
N LYS A 274 48.51 13.84 45.03
CA LYS A 274 48.88 14.16 43.65
C LYS A 274 49.03 12.90 42.80
N ALA A 275 49.71 11.85 43.28
CA ALA A 275 49.82 10.59 42.55
C ALA A 275 48.44 9.93 42.31
N ASP A 276 47.60 9.86 43.36
CA ASP A 276 46.27 9.24 43.33
C ASP A 276 45.29 9.95 42.36
N TYR A 277 45.40 11.27 42.19
CA TYR A 277 44.47 12.07 41.37
C TYR A 277 45.01 12.51 40.00
N TRP A 278 46.33 12.52 39.76
CA TRP A 278 46.94 13.07 38.53
C TRP A 278 46.59 12.30 37.25
N ASP A 279 46.39 10.98 37.35
CA ASP A 279 46.11 10.12 36.19
C ASP A 279 44.68 9.57 36.16
N VAL A 280 44.00 9.53 37.31
CA VAL A 280 42.81 8.67 37.50
C VAL A 280 41.48 9.31 37.10
N VAL A 281 41.29 10.62 37.33
CA VAL A 281 39.94 11.23 37.26
C VAL A 281 39.62 11.90 35.92
N PRO A 282 40.54 12.63 35.24
CA PRO A 282 40.27 13.15 33.90
C PRO A 282 40.57 12.12 32.81
N LYS A 283 41.81 11.64 32.70
CA LYS A 283 42.27 10.83 31.54
C LYS A 283 41.46 9.55 31.35
N ARG A 284 41.34 8.72 32.39
CA ARG A 284 40.56 7.47 32.36
C ARG A 284 39.13 7.66 31.81
N ASN A 285 38.49 8.77 32.16
CA ASN A 285 37.16 9.11 31.67
C ASN A 285 37.19 9.56 30.19
N TRP A 286 38.20 10.31 29.77
CA TRP A 286 38.44 10.59 28.34
C TRP A 286 38.73 9.33 27.53
N ASP A 287 39.59 8.42 28.02
CA ASP A 287 39.99 7.20 27.32
C ASP A 287 38.78 6.27 27.10
N THR A 288 37.94 6.08 28.13
CA THR A 288 36.69 5.31 28.02
C THR A 288 35.64 6.00 27.14
N LEU A 289 35.56 7.33 27.15
CA LEU A 289 34.67 8.10 26.25
C LEU A 289 35.14 8.03 24.79
N GLU A 290 36.45 8.03 24.55
CA GLU A 290 37.02 7.91 23.21
C GLU A 290 36.88 6.49 22.68
N GLN A 291 37.06 5.47 23.52
CA GLN A 291 36.84 4.06 23.17
C GLN A 291 35.36 3.80 22.83
N THR A 292 34.42 4.28 23.65
CA THR A 292 32.99 4.14 23.38
C THR A 292 32.56 4.95 22.14
N HIS A 293 33.12 6.15 21.93
CA HIS A 293 32.92 6.90 20.68
C HIS A 293 33.42 6.13 19.44
N LYS A 294 34.63 5.56 19.48
CA LYS A 294 35.19 4.72 18.40
C LYS A 294 34.31 3.51 18.11
N GLN A 295 33.80 2.84 19.15
CA GLN A 295 32.87 1.71 19.02
C GLN A 295 31.53 2.13 18.38
N ASN A 296 30.93 3.23 18.83
CA ASN A 296 29.68 3.74 18.30
C ASN A 296 29.82 4.17 16.83
N LEU A 297 30.98 4.74 16.44
CA LEU A 297 31.28 5.08 15.05
C LEU A 297 31.40 3.85 14.14
N LEU A 298 31.92 2.73 14.65
CA LEU A 298 31.95 1.45 13.94
C LEU A 298 30.56 0.82 13.81
N GLN A 299 29.72 0.91 14.85
CA GLN A 299 28.33 0.47 14.80
C GLN A 299 27.49 1.30 13.80
N LEU A 300 27.66 2.62 13.79
CA LEU A 300 26.99 3.51 12.84
C LEU A 300 27.36 3.17 11.39
N LYS A 301 28.66 2.93 11.11
CA LYS A 301 29.13 2.51 9.78
C LYS A 301 28.56 1.15 9.35
N ARG A 302 28.39 0.21 10.29
CA ARG A 302 27.74 -1.08 10.01
C ARG A 302 26.27 -0.87 9.65
N LEU A 303 25.51 -0.21 10.52
CA LEU A 303 24.08 0.08 10.31
C LEU A 303 23.82 0.88 9.03
N GLN A 304 24.74 1.77 8.64
CA GLN A 304 24.67 2.46 7.35
C GLN A 304 24.86 1.47 6.18
N GLY A 305 25.85 0.58 6.24
CA GLY A 305 26.04 -0.47 5.24
C GLY A 305 24.85 -1.44 5.15
N ASP A 306 24.30 -1.84 6.30
CA ASP A 306 23.11 -2.70 6.40
C ASP A 306 21.88 -2.00 5.76
N PHE A 307 21.73 -0.69 5.96
CA PHE A 307 20.67 0.13 5.36
C PHE A 307 20.87 0.32 3.85
N ASP A 308 22.08 0.63 3.39
CA ASP A 308 22.39 0.78 1.97
C ASP A 308 22.23 -0.56 1.21
N GLN A 309 22.55 -1.70 1.86
CA GLN A 309 22.22 -3.03 1.35
C GLN A 309 20.70 -3.23 1.25
N LEU A 310 19.94 -3.06 2.34
CA LEU A 310 18.49 -3.25 2.34
C LEU A 310 17.77 -2.36 1.32
N LYS A 311 18.26 -1.14 1.13
CA LYS A 311 17.78 -0.22 0.09
C LYS A 311 18.06 -0.76 -1.32
N SER A 312 19.25 -1.31 -1.57
CA SER A 312 19.56 -1.94 -2.86
C SER A 312 18.70 -3.18 -3.13
N GLU A 313 18.45 -4.01 -2.12
CA GLU A 313 17.55 -5.16 -2.20
C GLU A 313 16.12 -4.72 -2.54
N TYR A 314 15.59 -3.71 -1.84
CA TYR A 314 14.30 -3.09 -2.15
C TYR A 314 14.23 -2.54 -3.57
N ASP A 315 15.26 -1.83 -4.04
CA ASP A 315 15.31 -1.29 -5.41
C ASP A 315 15.37 -2.41 -6.47
N THR A 316 16.01 -3.56 -6.19
CA THR A 316 15.94 -4.73 -7.09
C THR A 316 14.56 -5.39 -7.08
N LEU A 317 13.92 -5.54 -5.91
CA LEU A 317 12.57 -6.11 -5.81
C LEU A 317 11.53 -5.22 -6.52
N LEU A 318 11.68 -3.90 -6.42
CA LEU A 318 10.87 -2.91 -7.13
C LEU A 318 11.09 -2.99 -8.65
N GLN A 319 12.31 -3.24 -9.12
CA GLN A 319 12.59 -3.49 -10.53
C GLN A 319 11.98 -4.81 -11.02
N LEU A 320 12.06 -5.89 -10.22
CA LEU A 320 11.44 -7.17 -10.53
C LEU A 320 9.90 -7.06 -10.60
N HIS A 321 9.27 -6.36 -9.67
CA HIS A 321 7.82 -6.10 -9.70
C HIS A 321 7.42 -5.30 -10.95
N LYS A 322 8.14 -4.24 -11.29
CA LYS A 322 7.90 -3.46 -12.52
C LYS A 322 8.05 -4.32 -13.76
N ARG A 323 9.10 -5.14 -13.86
CA ARG A 323 9.31 -6.09 -14.95
C ARG A 323 8.19 -7.13 -15.03
N GLY A 324 7.71 -7.62 -13.89
CA GLY A 324 6.57 -8.52 -13.77
C GLY A 324 5.28 -7.91 -14.35
N SER A 325 4.94 -6.68 -13.95
CA SER A 325 3.78 -5.94 -14.51
C SER A 325 3.87 -5.82 -16.02
N MET A 326 5.01 -5.35 -16.55
CA MET A 326 5.23 -5.23 -18.00
C MET A 326 5.19 -6.59 -18.73
N GLN A 327 5.62 -7.68 -18.09
CA GLN A 327 5.50 -9.03 -18.65
C GLN A 327 4.08 -9.59 -18.59
N MET A 328 3.28 -9.20 -17.61
CA MET A 328 1.87 -9.58 -17.51
C MET A 328 1.04 -8.81 -18.54
N GLU A 329 1.21 -7.49 -18.64
CA GLU A 329 0.58 -6.63 -19.65
C GLU A 329 0.91 -7.06 -21.10
N THR A 330 2.14 -7.53 -21.35
CA THR A 330 2.51 -8.08 -22.68
C THR A 330 2.03 -9.50 -22.91
N GLN A 331 1.85 -10.33 -21.86
CA GLN A 331 1.20 -11.64 -22.00
C GLN A 331 -0.31 -11.50 -22.25
N ASP A 332 -0.98 -10.56 -21.59
CA ASP A 332 -2.39 -10.24 -21.84
C ASP A 332 -2.57 -9.72 -23.28
N LEU A 333 -1.71 -8.80 -23.75
CA LEU A 333 -1.78 -8.31 -25.13
C LEU A 333 -1.52 -9.41 -26.17
N VAL A 334 -0.56 -10.31 -25.91
CA VAL A 334 -0.25 -11.44 -26.82
C VAL A 334 -1.32 -12.52 -26.79
N THR A 335 -1.97 -12.79 -25.66
CA THR A 335 -3.10 -13.73 -25.60
C THR A 335 -4.32 -13.21 -26.33
N VAL A 336 -4.67 -11.92 -26.18
CA VAL A 336 -5.72 -11.26 -26.98
C VAL A 336 -5.40 -11.33 -28.48
N GLN A 337 -4.15 -11.08 -28.89
CA GLN A 337 -3.74 -11.24 -30.30
C GLN A 337 -3.75 -12.70 -30.77
N MET A 338 -3.48 -13.69 -29.90
CA MET A 338 -3.60 -15.11 -30.25
C MET A 338 -5.06 -15.53 -30.43
N GLU A 339 -5.99 -15.09 -29.58
CA GLU A 339 -7.42 -15.37 -29.77
C GLU A 339 -7.96 -14.68 -31.04
N GLU A 340 -7.66 -13.39 -31.25
CA GLU A 340 -8.10 -12.66 -32.45
C GLU A 340 -7.55 -13.28 -33.74
N SER A 341 -6.27 -13.69 -33.75
CA SER A 341 -5.67 -14.36 -34.90
C SER A 341 -6.17 -15.81 -35.10
N LEU A 342 -6.59 -16.52 -34.06
CA LEU A 342 -7.30 -17.80 -34.19
C LEU A 342 -8.66 -17.63 -34.89
N PHE A 343 -9.46 -16.64 -34.47
CA PHE A 343 -10.73 -16.30 -35.15
C PHE A 343 -10.50 -15.87 -36.61
N HIS A 344 -9.46 -15.08 -36.89
CA HIS A 344 -9.13 -14.65 -38.25
C HIS A 344 -8.58 -15.80 -39.13
N ARG A 345 -7.89 -16.79 -38.55
CA ARG A 345 -7.38 -17.97 -39.27
C ARG A 345 -8.51 -18.92 -39.66
N GLN A 346 -9.43 -19.21 -38.74
CA GLN A 346 -10.64 -20.01 -39.00
C GLN A 346 -11.40 -19.44 -40.22
N SER A 347 -11.55 -18.11 -40.26
CA SER A 347 -12.28 -17.37 -41.31
C SER A 347 -11.59 -17.35 -42.69
N ARG A 348 -10.35 -17.81 -42.81
CA ARG A 348 -9.58 -17.81 -44.07
C ARG A 348 -9.39 -19.19 -44.71
N SER A 349 -9.52 -20.29 -43.96
CA SER A 349 -9.31 -21.64 -44.50
C SER A 349 -10.33 -22.08 -45.56
N ASP A 350 -11.53 -21.51 -45.58
CA ASP A 350 -12.60 -21.88 -46.53
C ASP A 350 -12.46 -21.28 -47.95
N ARG A 351 -11.40 -20.51 -48.22
CA ARG A 351 -11.26 -19.76 -49.50
C ARG A 351 -10.02 -20.04 -50.35
N LEU A 352 -9.13 -20.95 -49.93
CA LEU A 352 -7.96 -21.34 -50.73
C LEU A 352 -7.83 -22.86 -50.85
N LYS A 353 -8.55 -23.39 -51.84
CA LYS A 353 -8.25 -24.65 -52.52
C LYS A 353 -8.13 -24.36 -54.00
N ASP A 354 -6.90 -24.38 -54.50
CA ASP A 354 -6.48 -25.21 -55.64
C ASP A 354 -4.97 -24.97 -55.95
N PRO A 355 -4.28 -25.90 -56.65
CA PRO A 355 -2.84 -26.07 -56.45
C PRO A 355 -1.96 -25.50 -57.56
N ILE A 356 -0.73 -25.10 -57.20
CA ILE A 356 0.39 -24.92 -58.13
C ILE A 356 1.63 -25.59 -57.54
N ASN A 357 2.22 -26.52 -58.30
CA ASN A 357 3.59 -27.00 -58.05
C ASN A 357 4.57 -26.09 -58.79
N SER A 358 5.67 -25.71 -58.13
CA SER A 358 6.89 -25.26 -58.79
C SER A 358 8.06 -25.34 -57.80
N ASP A 359 8.88 -26.38 -57.91
CA ASP A 359 10.23 -26.36 -57.36
C ASP A 359 11.11 -25.49 -58.26
N ASP A 360 11.74 -24.45 -57.71
CA ASP A 360 12.92 -23.82 -58.30
C ASP A 360 13.74 -23.08 -57.21
N PRO A 361 15.06 -23.34 -57.06
CA PRO A 361 15.84 -22.85 -55.93
C PRO A 361 16.64 -21.56 -56.26
N GLU A 362 15.96 -20.45 -56.57
CA GLU A 362 16.66 -19.18 -56.87
C GLU A 362 17.09 -18.37 -55.63
N SER A 363 18.30 -17.81 -55.72
CA SER A 363 19.03 -17.14 -54.64
C SER A 363 18.52 -15.72 -54.33
N GLY A 364 17.59 -15.61 -53.38
CA GLY A 364 17.11 -14.32 -52.85
C GLY A 364 18.12 -13.57 -51.97
N ASN A 365 19.16 -12.98 -52.55
CA ASN A 365 20.05 -12.05 -51.86
C ASN A 365 19.33 -10.73 -51.56
N LEU A 366 19.02 -10.47 -50.29
CA LEU A 366 18.44 -9.19 -49.86
C LEU A 366 19.53 -8.11 -49.75
N PRO A 367 19.31 -6.89 -50.26
CA PRO A 367 20.25 -5.79 -50.09
C PRO A 367 20.31 -5.37 -48.62
N VAL A 368 21.51 -5.08 -48.12
CA VAL A 368 21.80 -4.77 -46.69
C VAL A 368 20.89 -3.68 -46.13
N GLN A 369 20.49 -2.72 -46.97
CA GLN A 369 19.60 -1.62 -46.61
C GLN A 369 18.17 -2.09 -46.24
N GLU A 370 17.62 -3.09 -46.94
CA GLU A 370 16.29 -3.63 -46.63
C GLU A 370 16.32 -4.51 -45.37
N PHE A 371 17.39 -5.29 -45.17
CA PHE A 371 17.60 -6.05 -43.95
C PHE A 371 17.74 -5.13 -42.71
N ARG A 372 18.44 -3.99 -42.85
CA ARG A 372 18.49 -2.92 -41.83
C ARG A 372 17.10 -2.35 -41.52
N MET A 373 16.26 -2.11 -42.54
CA MET A 373 14.90 -1.64 -42.32
C MET A 373 14.04 -2.69 -41.61
N ALA A 374 14.10 -3.95 -42.02
CA ALA A 374 13.39 -5.05 -41.38
C ALA A 374 13.78 -5.22 -39.90
N LEU A 375 15.08 -5.16 -39.57
CA LEU A 375 15.56 -5.21 -38.18
C LEU A 375 15.06 -4.02 -37.34
N ARG A 376 15.13 -2.79 -37.88
CA ARG A 376 14.58 -1.60 -37.19
C ARG A 376 13.06 -1.69 -36.97
N THR A 377 12.32 -2.26 -37.92
CA THR A 377 10.86 -2.45 -37.80
C THR A 377 10.50 -3.55 -36.80
N ALA A 378 11.29 -4.63 -36.71
CA ALA A 378 11.06 -5.73 -35.77
C ALA A 378 11.53 -5.43 -34.33
N LEU A 379 12.53 -4.56 -34.14
CA LEU A 379 13.17 -4.29 -32.85
C LEU A 379 13.30 -2.77 -32.55
N PRO A 380 12.18 -2.02 -32.48
CA PRO A 380 12.18 -0.55 -32.36
C PRO A 380 12.70 0.03 -31.02
N LEU A 381 13.19 -0.81 -30.11
CA LEU A 381 13.73 -0.42 -28.79
C LEU A 381 15.26 -0.53 -28.68
N LYS A 382 15.97 -0.91 -29.75
CA LYS A 382 17.45 -0.84 -29.78
C LYS A 382 17.93 0.46 -30.43
N SER A 383 18.93 1.09 -29.83
CA SER A 383 19.67 2.21 -30.42
C SER A 383 20.42 1.75 -31.68
N ASP A 384 20.53 2.61 -32.69
CA ASP A 384 21.13 2.29 -34.00
C ASP A 384 22.52 1.63 -33.92
N GLN A 385 23.35 2.07 -32.98
CA GLN A 385 24.69 1.51 -32.77
C GLN A 385 24.67 0.03 -32.36
N GLY A 386 23.61 -0.41 -31.66
CA GLY A 386 23.37 -1.81 -31.28
C GLY A 386 22.58 -2.63 -32.30
N THR A 387 22.09 -2.01 -33.39
CA THR A 387 21.70 -2.74 -34.61
C THR A 387 22.88 -2.92 -35.56
N ASP A 388 23.83 -1.98 -35.58
CA ASP A 388 25.02 -2.04 -36.43
C ASP A 388 26.06 -3.06 -35.93
N GLU A 389 26.29 -3.16 -34.62
CA GLU A 389 27.11 -4.22 -34.01
C GLU A 389 26.59 -5.64 -34.34
N LEU A 390 25.27 -5.79 -34.50
CA LEU A 390 24.63 -7.05 -34.88
C LEU A 390 24.89 -7.38 -36.36
N LEU A 391 24.97 -6.37 -37.23
CA LEU A 391 25.26 -6.53 -38.66
C LEU A 391 26.74 -6.86 -38.89
N ASP A 392 27.66 -6.17 -38.22
CA ASP A 392 29.10 -6.50 -38.27
C ASP A 392 29.39 -7.90 -37.71
N SER A 393 28.58 -8.38 -36.76
CA SER A 393 28.63 -9.78 -36.28
C SER A 393 28.27 -10.80 -37.37
N THR A 394 27.39 -10.45 -38.31
CA THR A 394 27.07 -11.32 -39.48
C THR A 394 28.07 -11.23 -40.63
N ARG A 395 28.99 -10.26 -40.62
CA ARG A 395 29.94 -10.00 -41.72
C ARG A 395 31.28 -10.74 -41.59
N ARG A 396 31.47 -11.57 -40.57
CA ARG A 396 32.77 -12.23 -40.27
C ARG A 396 32.96 -13.62 -40.87
N GLU A 397 32.96 -13.72 -42.20
CA GLU A 397 33.83 -14.68 -42.90
C GLU A 397 34.51 -14.01 -44.12
N PRO A 398 35.79 -14.33 -44.41
CA PRO A 398 36.55 -13.60 -45.43
C PRO A 398 36.43 -14.23 -46.82
N GLY A 399 35.72 -13.58 -47.76
CA GLY A 399 35.94 -13.84 -49.19
C GLY A 399 34.75 -13.80 -50.14
N ASN A 400 33.97 -12.72 -50.17
CA ASN A 400 33.37 -12.28 -51.44
C ASN A 400 33.10 -10.77 -51.45
N SER A 401 32.71 -10.22 -52.61
CA SER A 401 32.48 -8.79 -52.79
C SER A 401 31.39 -8.22 -51.88
N ASP A 402 31.57 -6.96 -51.46
CA ASP A 402 30.63 -6.22 -50.61
C ASP A 402 29.19 -6.14 -51.15
N ASP A 403 28.25 -5.83 -50.25
CA ASP A 403 26.81 -5.61 -50.47
C ASP A 403 25.88 -6.83 -50.69
N SER A 404 26.25 -8.03 -50.20
CA SER A 404 25.26 -9.12 -50.01
C SER A 404 25.47 -9.93 -48.73
N VAL A 405 24.37 -10.46 -48.16
CA VAL A 405 24.36 -11.29 -46.94
C VAL A 405 23.55 -12.56 -47.21
N SER A 406 24.14 -13.74 -46.97
CA SER A 406 23.49 -15.03 -47.25
C SER A 406 22.68 -15.54 -46.06
N SER A 407 21.40 -15.85 -46.31
CA SER A 407 20.43 -16.32 -45.32
C SER A 407 20.77 -17.68 -44.67
N GLN A 408 21.70 -18.45 -45.23
CA GLN A 408 21.99 -19.83 -44.79
C GLN A 408 22.73 -19.91 -43.44
N SER A 409 23.40 -18.85 -42.99
CA SER A 409 24.20 -18.86 -41.76
C SER A 409 23.37 -18.98 -40.47
N LEU A 410 22.07 -18.65 -40.51
CA LEU A 410 21.21 -18.55 -39.31
C LEU A 410 20.80 -19.89 -38.67
N HIS A 411 21.08 -21.04 -39.30
CA HIS A 411 20.57 -22.34 -38.84
C HIS A 411 21.57 -23.24 -38.09
N SER A 412 22.88 -22.96 -38.13
CA SER A 412 23.91 -23.88 -37.56
C SER A 412 24.08 -23.83 -36.04
N LEU A 413 23.34 -22.98 -35.30
CA LEU A 413 23.45 -22.84 -33.84
C LEU A 413 22.29 -23.46 -33.05
N GLN A 414 21.41 -24.23 -33.70
CA GLN A 414 20.24 -24.87 -33.05
C GLN A 414 20.27 -26.41 -33.13
N GLY A 415 21.48 -26.99 -33.06
CA GLY A 415 21.74 -28.39 -33.47
C GLY A 415 22.23 -29.39 -32.40
N GLU A 416 22.50 -29.00 -31.15
CA GLU A 416 23.12 -29.92 -30.17
C GLU A 416 22.56 -29.77 -28.75
N ASN A 417 21.49 -30.50 -28.43
CA ASN A 417 20.98 -30.63 -27.05
C ASN A 417 19.90 -31.74 -26.86
N ARG A 418 20.29 -33.04 -26.71
CA ARG A 418 19.47 -34.06 -26.02
C ARG A 418 20.19 -35.37 -25.66
N ALA A 419 20.59 -35.56 -24.40
CA ALA A 419 20.80 -36.88 -23.79
C ALA A 419 20.75 -36.84 -22.24
N ILE A 420 20.13 -37.84 -21.60
CA ILE A 420 20.15 -38.20 -20.16
C ILE A 420 19.93 -39.74 -20.06
N PRO A 421 20.12 -40.43 -18.89
CA PRO A 421 20.73 -40.05 -17.61
C PRO A 421 22.12 -40.77 -17.49
N PRO A 422 22.55 -41.64 -16.52
CA PRO A 422 21.96 -42.21 -15.29
C PRO A 422 22.54 -41.59 -13.99
N ALA A 423 23.02 -42.39 -13.02
CA ALA A 423 23.51 -42.00 -11.68
C ALA A 423 24.43 -43.09 -11.06
N VAL A 424 24.80 -42.89 -9.77
CA VAL A 424 25.46 -43.81 -8.80
C VAL A 424 27.00 -43.71 -8.62
N GLY A 425 27.40 -43.49 -7.36
CA GLY A 425 28.66 -43.95 -6.75
C GLY A 425 29.88 -43.00 -6.84
N GLU A 426 30.82 -43.00 -5.88
CA GLU A 426 30.81 -43.52 -4.49
C GLU A 426 32.07 -42.98 -3.76
N SER A 427 31.99 -42.70 -2.44
CA SER A 427 33.13 -42.65 -1.48
C SER A 427 34.29 -41.62 -1.71
N GLU A 428 35.13 -41.21 -0.73
CA GLU A 428 35.13 -41.27 0.74
C GLU A 428 36.15 -40.27 1.35
N GLU A 429 36.22 -40.21 2.70
CA GLU A 429 37.37 -39.81 3.55
C GLU A 429 37.90 -38.35 3.59
N ASN A 430 38.43 -37.83 4.71
CA ASN A 430 38.08 -38.04 6.14
C ASN A 430 38.71 -36.98 7.09
N TYR A 431 38.10 -36.77 8.27
CA TYR A 431 38.64 -36.08 9.48
C TYR A 431 39.13 -34.61 9.37
N ALA A 432 39.31 -33.82 10.44
CA ALA A 432 39.32 -34.14 11.88
C ALA A 432 38.58 -33.10 12.76
N SER A 433 38.30 -33.50 14.01
CA SER A 433 37.58 -32.70 15.03
C SER A 433 38.46 -31.71 15.79
N THR A 434 37.85 -30.71 16.42
CA THR A 434 38.15 -30.38 17.84
C THR A 434 36.97 -29.69 18.52
N SER A 435 36.93 -29.77 19.86
CA SER A 435 35.85 -29.29 20.72
C SER A 435 36.02 -27.83 21.15
N GLY A 436 34.97 -27.26 21.78
CA GLY A 436 35.11 -26.11 22.67
C GLY A 436 35.92 -26.43 23.94
N PRO A 437 35.93 -25.51 24.93
CA PRO A 437 34.77 -25.47 25.82
C PRO A 437 34.30 -24.04 26.20
N ALA A 438 33.24 -23.96 27.00
CA ALA A 438 32.83 -22.77 27.75
C ALA A 438 33.36 -22.81 29.20
N SER A 439 33.45 -21.65 29.86
CA SER A 439 33.43 -21.50 31.32
C SER A 439 33.10 -20.03 31.68
N ASP A 440 32.36 -19.88 32.77
CA ASP A 440 32.16 -18.71 33.67
C ASP A 440 32.16 -17.28 33.09
#